data_AF-A0A1F2HN66-F1
#
_entry.id   AF-A0A1F2HN66-F1
#
_cell.length_a   1.000
_cell.length_b   1.000
_cell.length_c   1.000
_cell.angle_alpha   90.00
_cell.angle_beta   90.00
_cell.angle_gamma   90.00
#
_symmetry.space_group_name_H-M   'P 1'
#
loop_
_entity.id
_entity.type
_entity.pdbx_description
1 polymer ?
#
loop_
_entity_poly.entity_id
_entity_poly.type
_entity_poly.pdbx_seq_one_letter_code
_entity_poly.pdbx_strand_id
1 'polypeptide(L)'
;MIVGTAIAASMGLVDFSPVAAAPIVHVPTPFYFGMPKFELSSIIMMCIIATVSMVESTGVYLALSDITKEPLDSTRLRNGYRAEGLAVLLGGLFNTFPYTGFSQNVGLVKLSGIKTRLPIYYAAGFLVLLGLLPKFGALAQIIPSPVLGGAMLVMFGFVSIQGMQILARVDFANNEHNFLIAAVSIAAGVGLNGSNLFNSLPNAFQMFFSNGIVVASLLAIVLNAILNHKKKEK
;
A
#
# COMPACT_ATOMS: atom_id res chain seq x y z
N MET A 1 -15.96 -11.01 4.96
CA MET A 1 -15.86 -10.30 6.26
C MET A 1 -17.14 -10.43 7.04
N ILE A 2 -18.23 -9.72 6.68
CA ILE A 2 -19.51 -9.73 7.43
C ILE A 2 -20.04 -11.15 7.70
N VAL A 3 -20.20 -11.97 6.67
CA VAL A 3 -20.69 -13.35 6.81
C VAL A 3 -19.78 -14.18 7.72
N GLY A 4 -18.47 -14.07 7.56
CA GLY A 4 -17.52 -14.83 8.39
C GLY A 4 -17.50 -14.36 9.85
N THR A 5 -17.65 -13.05 10.11
CA THR A 5 -17.81 -12.54 11.47
C THR A 5 -19.14 -12.99 12.09
N ALA A 6 -20.23 -13.04 11.32
CA ALA A 6 -21.52 -13.53 11.80
C ALA A 6 -21.47 -15.02 12.19
N ILE A 7 -20.82 -15.85 11.36
CA ILE A 7 -20.57 -17.26 11.68
C ILE A 7 -19.71 -17.36 12.94
N ALA A 8 -18.61 -16.61 13.03
CA ALA A 8 -17.75 -16.64 14.21
C ALA A 8 -18.46 -16.15 15.49
N ALA A 9 -19.37 -15.19 15.37
CA ALA A 9 -20.23 -14.76 16.47
C ALA A 9 -21.17 -15.88 16.94
N SER A 10 -21.74 -16.65 16.01
CA SER A 10 -22.56 -17.84 16.35
C SER A 10 -21.76 -18.94 17.04
N MET A 11 -20.44 -18.95 16.88
CA MET A 11 -19.50 -19.87 17.53
C MET A 11 -18.96 -19.34 18.87
N GLY A 12 -19.41 -18.16 19.33
CA GLY A 12 -18.93 -17.55 20.58
C GLY A 12 -17.52 -16.96 20.51
N LEU A 13 -16.97 -16.76 19.31
CA LEU A 13 -15.60 -16.25 19.10
C LEU A 13 -15.51 -14.72 19.02
N VAL A 14 -16.63 -14.01 19.23
CA VAL A 14 -16.73 -12.55 19.09
C VAL A 14 -17.12 -11.95 20.43
N ASP A 15 -16.26 -11.11 20.99
CA ASP A 15 -16.54 -10.32 22.20
C ASP A 15 -17.00 -8.90 21.80
N PHE A 16 -18.22 -8.53 22.20
CA PHE A 16 -18.79 -7.21 21.91
C PHE A 16 -18.47 -6.16 22.98
N SER A 17 -17.79 -6.52 24.07
CA SER A 17 -17.41 -5.61 25.15
C SER A 17 -16.68 -4.35 24.67
N PRO A 18 -15.72 -4.42 23.71
CA PRO A 18 -15.05 -3.23 23.17
C PRO A 18 -16.01 -2.25 22.47
N VAL A 19 -17.05 -2.77 21.81
CA VAL A 19 -18.05 -1.94 21.10
C VAL A 19 -18.98 -1.23 22.08
N ALA A 20 -19.32 -1.90 23.19
CA ALA A 20 -20.11 -1.31 24.27
C ALA A 20 -19.34 -0.22 25.02
N ALA A 21 -18.04 -0.43 25.27
CA ALA A 21 -17.18 0.51 25.97
C ALA A 21 -16.75 1.72 25.11
N ALA A 22 -16.79 1.61 23.78
CA ALA A 22 -16.34 2.66 22.88
C ALA A 22 -17.26 3.90 22.95
N PRO A 23 -16.69 5.12 23.07
CA PRO A 23 -17.46 6.35 23.06
C PRO A 23 -18.15 6.55 21.70
N ILE A 24 -19.27 7.27 21.71
CA ILE A 24 -20.08 7.49 20.50
C ILE A 24 -19.33 8.38 19.52
N VAL A 25 -18.65 9.42 20.00
CA VAL A 25 -17.86 10.36 19.19
C VAL A 25 -16.47 10.51 19.79
N HIS A 26 -15.46 10.55 18.93
CA HIS A 26 -14.09 10.88 19.30
C HIS A 26 -13.44 11.70 18.18
N VAL A 27 -12.78 12.78 18.55
CA VAL A 27 -12.01 13.59 17.62
C VAL A 27 -10.56 13.09 17.65
N PRO A 28 -9.96 12.72 16.49
CA PRO A 28 -8.57 12.31 16.43
C PRO A 28 -7.65 13.38 17.04
N THR A 29 -6.83 12.97 18.01
CA THR A 29 -5.83 13.85 18.62
C THR A 29 -4.52 13.74 17.84
N PRO A 30 -3.96 14.86 17.37
CA PRO A 30 -2.61 14.86 16.81
C PRO A 30 -1.61 14.30 17.83
N PHE A 31 -0.61 13.55 17.35
CA PHE A 31 0.49 13.02 18.17
C PHE A 31 0.07 12.16 19.38
N TYR A 32 -1.05 11.44 19.28
CA TYR A 32 -1.53 10.49 20.29
C TYR A 32 -0.46 9.53 20.82
N PHE A 33 0.45 9.00 19.98
CA PHE A 33 1.53 8.11 20.43
C PHE A 33 2.83 8.85 20.83
N GLY A 34 2.82 10.19 20.81
CA GLY A 34 3.95 11.04 21.18
C GLY A 34 4.50 11.87 20.02
N MET A 35 5.54 12.63 20.32
CA MET A 35 6.19 13.53 19.36
C MET A 35 6.99 12.75 18.29
N PRO A 36 7.09 13.27 17.05
CA PRO A 36 7.89 12.65 15.99
C PRO A 36 9.34 12.45 16.41
N LYS A 37 9.85 11.24 16.23
CA LYS A 37 11.27 10.91 16.41
C LYS A 37 11.94 10.79 15.04
N PHE A 38 13.07 11.47 14.89
CA PHE A 38 13.81 11.51 13.64
C PHE A 38 15.02 10.58 13.72
N GLU A 39 14.79 9.31 13.36
CA GLU A 39 15.84 8.30 13.24
C GLU A 39 16.28 8.18 11.78
N LEU A 40 17.55 8.49 11.48
CA LEU A 40 18.05 8.57 10.10
C LEU A 40 17.84 7.26 9.32
N SER A 41 18.04 6.11 9.96
CA SER A 41 17.81 4.79 9.37
C SER A 41 16.35 4.58 8.94
N SER A 42 15.41 4.96 9.81
CA SER A 42 13.97 4.86 9.55
C SER A 42 13.52 5.84 8.46
N ILE A 43 14.10 7.04 8.44
CA ILE A 43 13.83 8.04 7.39
C ILE A 43 14.25 7.50 6.03
N ILE A 44 15.48 6.99 5.91
CA ILE A 44 15.98 6.43 4.64
C ILE A 44 15.11 5.25 4.18
N MET A 45 14.76 4.34 5.09
CA MET A 45 13.88 3.21 4.77
C MET A 45 12.51 3.69 4.29
N MET A 46 11.91 4.67 4.98
CA MET A 46 10.61 5.22 4.60
C MET A 46 10.67 5.99 3.27
N CYS A 47 11.78 6.65 2.94
CA CYS A 47 11.97 7.27 1.62
C CYS A 47 11.96 6.23 0.49
N ILE A 48 12.57 5.06 0.71
CA ILE A 48 12.52 3.96 -0.27
C ILE A 48 11.08 3.47 -0.42
N ILE A 49 10.39 3.20 0.69
CA ILE A 49 9.00 2.74 0.69
C ILE A 49 8.07 3.77 0.02
N ALA A 50 8.25 5.06 0.29
CA ALA A 50 7.47 6.14 -0.32
C ALA A 50 7.73 6.23 -1.84
N THR A 51 8.96 5.97 -2.29
CA THR A 51 9.28 5.91 -3.73
C THR A 51 8.58 4.73 -4.40
N VAL A 52 8.57 3.56 -3.77
CA VAL A 52 7.85 2.38 -4.27
C VAL A 52 6.35 2.66 -4.33
N SER A 53 5.79 3.26 -3.28
CA SER A 53 4.39 3.70 -3.23
C SER A 53 4.06 4.67 -4.37
N MET A 54 4.95 5.62 -4.66
CA MET A 54 4.77 6.57 -5.77
C MET A 54 4.75 5.86 -7.13
N VAL A 55 5.61 4.85 -7.34
CA VAL A 55 5.62 4.02 -8.57
C VAL A 55 4.31 3.24 -8.69
N GLU A 56 3.82 2.65 -7.60
CA GLU A 56 2.51 1.98 -7.56
C GLU A 56 1.37 2.96 -7.93
N SER A 57 1.30 4.11 -7.27
CA SER A 57 0.33 5.18 -7.56
C SER A 57 0.41 5.66 -9.01
N THR A 58 1.61 5.70 -9.61
CA THR A 58 1.77 6.02 -11.04
C THR A 58 1.03 5.01 -11.91
N GLY A 59 1.17 3.71 -11.61
CA GLY A 59 0.44 2.64 -12.30
C GLY A 59 -1.07 2.80 -12.19
N VAL A 60 -1.56 3.18 -11.00
CA VAL A 60 -2.99 3.49 -10.74
C VAL A 60 -3.46 4.66 -11.60
N TYR A 61 -2.69 5.75 -11.65
CA TYR A 61 -3.04 6.93 -12.45
C TYR A 61 -3.09 6.62 -13.94
N LEU A 62 -2.13 5.84 -14.45
CA LEU A 62 -2.12 5.39 -15.84
C LEU A 62 -3.33 4.49 -16.16
N ALA A 63 -3.62 3.51 -15.30
CA ALA A 63 -4.78 2.64 -15.49
C ALA A 63 -6.11 3.42 -15.46
N LEU A 64 -6.22 4.40 -14.57
CA LEU A 64 -7.40 5.26 -14.50
C LEU A 64 -7.52 6.16 -15.73
N SER A 65 -6.41 6.74 -16.21
CA SER A 65 -6.32 7.51 -17.46
C SER A 65 -6.80 6.68 -18.66
N ASP A 66 -6.40 5.42 -18.75
CA ASP A 66 -6.82 4.50 -19.82
C ASP A 66 -8.34 4.24 -19.80
N ILE A 67 -8.94 4.19 -18.62
CA ILE A 67 -10.38 3.96 -18.42
C ILE A 67 -11.19 5.23 -18.65
N THR A 68 -10.76 6.37 -18.10
CA THR A 68 -11.47 7.64 -18.20
C THR A 68 -11.29 8.31 -19.56
N LYS A 69 -10.26 7.91 -20.33
CA LYS A 69 -9.86 8.52 -21.61
C LYS A 69 -9.46 9.99 -21.46
N GLU A 70 -9.04 10.39 -20.26
CA GLU A 70 -8.49 11.72 -20.03
C GLU A 70 -6.97 11.68 -20.11
N PRO A 71 -6.31 12.66 -20.74
CA PRO A 71 -4.85 12.69 -20.81
C PRO A 71 -4.24 12.90 -19.42
N LEU A 72 -3.17 12.16 -19.14
CA LEU A 72 -2.37 12.28 -17.94
C LEU A 72 -1.05 12.98 -18.27
N ASP A 73 -0.99 14.28 -17.97
CA ASP A 73 0.21 15.09 -18.17
C ASP A 73 1.08 15.14 -16.90
N SER A 74 2.28 15.71 -17.04
CA SER A 74 3.23 15.88 -15.92
C SER A 74 2.65 16.73 -14.80
N THR A 75 1.80 17.71 -15.12
CA THR A 75 1.12 18.57 -14.12
C THR A 75 0.15 17.78 -13.28
N ARG A 76 -0.68 16.92 -13.88
CA ARG A 76 -1.62 16.05 -13.15
C ARG A 76 -0.91 15.03 -12.28
N LEU A 77 0.16 14.41 -12.78
CA LEU A 77 1.01 13.52 -11.98
C LEU A 77 1.59 14.24 -10.78
N ARG A 78 2.20 15.42 -10.98
CA ARG A 78 2.76 16.25 -9.91
C ARG A 78 1.71 16.60 -8.86
N ASN A 79 0.51 17.00 -9.29
CA ASN A 79 -0.57 17.36 -8.37
C ASN A 79 -1.08 16.12 -7.58
N GLY A 80 -1.13 14.95 -8.22
CA GLY A 80 -1.45 13.68 -7.57
C GLY A 80 -0.45 13.32 -6.48
N TYR A 81 0.85 13.32 -6.78
CA TYR A 81 1.89 13.03 -5.80
C TYR A 81 1.92 14.04 -4.65
N ARG A 82 1.63 15.31 -4.91
CA ARG A 82 1.52 16.34 -3.84
C ARG A 82 0.33 16.07 -2.92
N ALA A 83 -0.81 15.65 -3.46
CA ALA A 83 -1.98 15.30 -2.66
C ALA A 83 -1.72 14.05 -1.81
N GLU A 84 -1.08 13.02 -2.38
CA GLU A 84 -0.66 11.81 -1.68
C GLU A 84 0.35 12.11 -0.56
N GLY A 85 1.38 12.90 -0.85
CA GLY A 85 2.36 13.35 0.15
C GLY A 85 1.71 14.14 1.28
N LEU A 86 0.75 15.01 0.98
CA LEU A 86 -0.03 15.72 2.01
C LEU A 86 -0.85 14.75 2.86
N ALA A 87 -1.49 13.75 2.25
CA ALA A 87 -2.24 12.72 2.97
C ALA A 87 -1.33 11.89 3.89
N VAL A 88 -0.13 11.52 3.43
CA VAL A 88 0.88 10.81 4.25
C VAL A 88 1.35 11.68 5.43
N LEU A 89 1.60 12.98 5.19
CA LEU A 89 1.97 13.92 6.26
C LEU A 89 0.87 14.07 7.30
N LEU A 90 -0.38 14.28 6.87
CA LEU A 90 -1.54 14.33 7.76
C LEU A 90 -1.69 13.01 8.51
N GLY A 91 -1.48 11.88 7.83
CA GLY A 91 -1.47 10.56 8.45
C GLY A 91 -0.45 10.45 9.58
N GLY A 92 0.79 10.88 9.34
CA GLY A 92 1.83 10.94 10.37
C GLY A 92 1.45 11.79 11.58
N LEU A 93 0.80 12.95 11.37
CA LEU A 93 0.32 13.80 12.47
C LEU A 93 -0.75 13.09 13.32
N PHE A 94 -1.65 12.34 12.68
CA PHE A 94 -2.71 11.59 13.34
C PHE A 94 -2.33 10.12 13.63
N ASN A 95 -1.03 9.79 13.59
CA ASN A 95 -0.47 8.49 13.97
C ASN A 95 -0.96 7.32 13.11
N THR A 96 -1.14 7.54 11.82
CA THR A 96 -1.55 6.53 10.86
C THR A 96 -0.38 6.04 10.01
N PHE A 97 -0.61 5.00 9.23
CA PHE A 97 0.35 4.50 8.26
C PHE A 97 0.36 5.34 6.97
N PRO A 98 1.45 5.31 6.19
CA PRO A 98 1.51 5.91 4.86
C PRO A 98 0.41 5.37 3.94
N TYR A 99 -0.14 6.24 3.10
CA TYR A 99 -1.22 5.95 2.16
C TYR A 99 -0.72 5.96 0.72
N THR A 100 -1.37 5.15 -0.12
CA THR A 100 -1.12 5.05 -1.57
C THR A 100 -2.44 5.02 -2.34
N GLY A 101 -2.38 5.22 -3.65
CA GLY A 101 -3.53 5.06 -4.54
C GLY A 101 -4.11 3.65 -4.48
N PHE A 102 -5.40 3.53 -4.19
CA PHE A 102 -6.04 2.21 -4.02
C PHE A 102 -6.50 1.64 -5.36
N SER A 103 -5.70 0.77 -5.96
CA SER A 103 -5.95 0.15 -7.27
C SER A 103 -7.27 -0.61 -7.37
N GLN A 104 -7.79 -1.13 -6.26
CA GLN A 104 -9.10 -1.78 -6.20
C GLN A 104 -10.21 -0.82 -6.67
N ASN A 105 -10.07 0.49 -6.41
CA ASN A 105 -11.01 1.50 -6.88
C ASN A 105 -10.98 1.65 -8.40
N VAL A 106 -9.84 1.40 -9.05
CA VAL A 106 -9.74 1.39 -10.53
C VAL A 106 -10.60 0.28 -11.11
N GLY A 107 -10.57 -0.90 -10.50
CA GLY A 107 -11.43 -2.03 -10.86
C GLY A 107 -12.92 -1.67 -10.72
N LEU A 108 -13.29 -1.01 -9.63
CA LEU A 108 -14.67 -0.55 -9.41
C LEU A 108 -15.12 0.47 -10.46
N VAL A 109 -14.28 1.44 -10.83
CA VAL A 109 -14.59 2.42 -11.89
C VAL A 109 -14.75 1.72 -13.24
N LYS A 110 -13.90 0.73 -13.54
CA LYS A 110 -13.99 -0.06 -14.77
C LYS A 110 -15.30 -0.84 -14.86
N LEU A 111 -15.72 -1.48 -13.76
CA LEU A 111 -16.92 -2.33 -13.73
C LEU A 111 -18.22 -1.52 -13.64
N SER A 112 -18.24 -0.46 -12.83
CA SER A 112 -19.42 0.39 -12.66
C SER A 112 -19.67 1.32 -13.84
N GLY A 113 -18.62 1.66 -14.62
CA GLY A 113 -18.70 2.65 -15.69
C GLY A 113 -18.83 4.10 -15.20
N ILE A 114 -18.89 4.32 -13.89
CA ILE A 114 -19.05 5.65 -13.30
C ILE A 114 -17.68 6.34 -13.24
N LYS A 115 -17.44 7.24 -14.20
CA LYS A 115 -16.17 7.99 -14.35
C LYS A 115 -16.19 9.36 -13.68
N THR A 116 -17.30 9.74 -13.05
CA THR A 116 -17.44 11.03 -12.35
C THR A 116 -16.76 11.00 -10.98
N ARG A 117 -16.33 12.17 -10.50
CA ARG A 117 -15.69 12.31 -9.17
C ARG A 117 -16.68 12.34 -8.00
N LEU A 118 -17.97 12.51 -8.28
CA LEU A 118 -19.01 12.71 -7.26
C LEU A 118 -19.09 11.58 -6.21
N PRO A 119 -19.05 10.29 -6.58
CA PRO A 119 -19.03 9.19 -5.60
C PRO A 119 -17.84 9.25 -4.63
N ILE A 120 -16.70 9.79 -5.08
CA ILE A 120 -15.48 9.90 -4.26
C ILE A 120 -15.71 10.92 -3.13
N TYR A 121 -16.36 12.04 -3.40
CA TYR A 121 -16.67 13.03 -2.37
C TYR A 121 -17.65 12.49 -1.32
N TYR A 122 -18.68 11.75 -1.74
CA TYR A 122 -19.60 11.09 -0.81
C TYR A 122 -18.90 10.03 0.04
N ALA A 123 -18.04 9.20 -0.58
CA ALA A 123 -17.26 8.20 0.14
C ALA A 123 -16.30 8.84 1.13
N ALA A 124 -15.60 9.92 0.74
CA ALA A 124 -14.70 10.66 1.63
C ALA A 124 -15.45 11.25 2.83
N GLY A 125 -16.59 11.93 2.59
CA GLY A 125 -17.42 12.47 3.67
C GLY A 125 -17.94 11.38 4.60
N PHE A 126 -18.40 10.27 4.04
CA PHE A 126 -18.84 9.11 4.82
C PHE A 126 -17.71 8.52 5.67
N LEU A 127 -16.51 8.33 5.11
CA LEU A 127 -15.35 7.82 5.84
C LEU A 127 -14.89 8.77 6.94
N VAL A 128 -14.96 10.10 6.73
CA VAL A 128 -14.68 11.09 7.78
C VAL A 128 -15.69 10.96 8.92
N LEU A 129 -16.98 10.84 8.61
CA LEU A 129 -18.01 10.62 9.62
C LEU A 129 -17.78 9.32 10.39
N LEU A 130 -17.45 8.22 9.71
CA LEU A 130 -17.13 6.96 10.37
C LEU A 130 -15.87 7.05 11.24
N GLY A 131 -14.86 7.81 10.81
CA GLY A 131 -13.64 8.04 11.59
C GLY A 131 -13.87 8.79 12.91
N LEU A 132 -14.93 9.61 12.97
CA LEU A 132 -15.36 10.30 14.19
C LEU A 132 -16.17 9.40 15.14
N LEU A 133 -16.53 8.18 14.71
CA LEU A 133 -17.36 7.24 15.45
C LEU A 133 -16.54 5.99 15.85
N PRO A 134 -15.87 5.99 17.02
CA PRO A 134 -15.02 4.90 17.50
C PRO A 134 -15.67 3.53 17.52
N LYS A 135 -17.00 3.47 17.62
CA LYS A 135 -17.76 2.23 17.53
C LYS A 135 -17.48 1.48 16.23
N PHE A 136 -17.26 2.17 15.11
CA PHE A 136 -16.87 1.50 13.86
C PHE A 136 -15.44 0.96 13.91
N GLY A 137 -14.53 1.65 14.58
CA GLY A 137 -13.19 1.13 14.89
C GLY A 137 -13.24 -0.10 15.80
N ALA A 138 -14.09 -0.07 16.84
CA ALA A 138 -14.31 -1.19 17.75
C ALA A 138 -14.92 -2.40 17.01
N LEU A 139 -15.82 -2.18 16.05
CA LEU A 139 -16.35 -3.24 15.18
C LEU A 139 -15.25 -3.93 14.36
N ALA A 140 -14.16 -3.23 14.01
CA ALA A 140 -13.02 -3.85 13.36
C ALA A 140 -12.18 -4.69 14.34
N GLN A 141 -12.10 -4.28 15.62
CA GLN A 141 -11.36 -5.01 16.66
C GLN A 141 -12.03 -6.34 17.05
N ILE A 142 -13.35 -6.45 16.93
CA ILE A 142 -14.08 -7.68 17.26
C ILE A 142 -14.00 -8.73 16.14
N ILE A 143 -13.43 -8.40 14.97
CA ILE A 143 -13.32 -9.34 13.85
C ILE A 143 -12.29 -10.41 14.22
N PRO A 144 -12.67 -11.69 14.28
CA PRO A 144 -11.75 -12.74 14.67
C PRO A 144 -10.62 -12.96 13.67
N SER A 145 -9.44 -13.31 14.18
CA SER A 145 -8.23 -13.53 13.36
C SER A 145 -8.41 -14.48 12.17
N PRO A 146 -9.16 -15.61 12.26
CA PRO A 146 -9.39 -16.48 11.10
C PRO A 146 -10.14 -15.78 9.96
N VAL A 147 -11.12 -14.94 10.29
CA VAL A 147 -11.90 -14.19 9.30
C VAL A 147 -11.03 -13.12 8.64
N LEU A 148 -10.23 -12.44 9.46
CA LEU A 148 -9.29 -11.41 9.04
C LEU A 148 -8.19 -11.98 8.14
N GLY A 149 -7.67 -13.17 8.47
CA GLY A 149 -6.73 -13.93 7.64
C GLY A 149 -7.31 -14.31 6.28
N GLY A 150 -8.56 -14.76 6.23
CA GLY A 150 -9.26 -15.04 4.96
C GLY A 150 -9.41 -13.80 4.08
N ALA A 151 -9.71 -12.64 4.67
CA ALA A 151 -9.77 -11.37 3.94
C ALA A 151 -8.38 -10.93 3.46
N MET A 152 -7.36 -11.06 4.30
CA MET A 152 -5.96 -10.76 3.94
C MET A 152 -5.48 -11.61 2.77
N LEU A 153 -5.81 -12.91 2.72
CA LEU A 153 -5.46 -13.78 1.60
C LEU A 153 -5.97 -13.21 0.27
N VAL A 154 -7.23 -12.79 0.23
CA VAL A 154 -7.82 -12.19 -0.97
C VAL A 154 -7.13 -10.86 -1.30
N MET A 155 -6.90 -9.98 -0.31
CA MET A 155 -6.24 -8.70 -0.53
C MET A 155 -4.81 -8.87 -1.08
N PHE A 156 -3.99 -9.74 -0.48
CA PHE A 156 -2.63 -10.01 -0.95
C PHE A 156 -2.60 -10.71 -2.32
N GLY A 157 -3.60 -11.57 -2.60
CA GLY A 157 -3.79 -12.14 -3.92
C GLY A 157 -4.05 -11.07 -4.99
N PHE A 158 -4.93 -10.11 -4.70
CA PHE A 158 -5.20 -8.98 -5.60
C PHE A 158 -3.97 -8.12 -5.84
N VAL A 159 -3.20 -7.80 -4.80
CA VAL A 159 -1.95 -7.03 -4.92
C VAL A 159 -0.94 -7.77 -5.80
N SER A 160 -0.77 -9.09 -5.58
CA SER A 160 0.13 -9.92 -6.40
C SER A 160 -0.24 -9.89 -7.89
N ILE A 161 -1.53 -10.05 -8.22
CA ILE A 161 -2.00 -10.02 -9.62
C ILE A 161 -1.80 -8.65 -10.25
N GLN A 162 -2.00 -7.57 -9.52
CA GLN A 162 -1.73 -6.22 -10.04
C GLN A 162 -0.25 -6.00 -10.33
N GLY A 163 0.63 -6.46 -9.45
CA GLY A 163 2.08 -6.47 -9.71
C GLY A 163 2.40 -7.21 -11.01
N MET A 164 1.79 -8.37 -11.25
CA MET A 164 1.93 -9.10 -12.51
C MET A 164 1.40 -8.33 -13.72
N GLN A 165 0.28 -7.61 -13.60
CA GLN A 165 -0.25 -6.77 -14.69
C GLN A 165 0.69 -5.61 -15.06
N ILE A 166 1.37 -5.03 -14.08
CA ILE A 166 2.39 -4.00 -14.33
C ILE A 166 3.58 -4.63 -15.06
N LEU A 167 4.06 -5.78 -14.59
CA LEU A 167 5.16 -6.52 -15.22
C LEU A 167 4.81 -7.01 -16.63
N ALA A 168 3.55 -7.32 -16.92
CA ALA A 168 3.10 -7.74 -18.24
C ALA A 168 3.27 -6.66 -19.33
N ARG A 169 3.53 -5.40 -18.94
CA ARG A 169 3.84 -4.30 -19.87
C ARG A 169 5.34 -4.24 -20.22
N VAL A 170 6.18 -5.01 -19.54
CA VAL A 170 7.64 -5.05 -19.74
C VAL A 170 7.96 -6.10 -20.80
N ASP A 171 8.84 -5.75 -21.75
CA ASP A 171 9.36 -6.71 -22.70
C ASP A 171 10.37 -7.64 -22.01
N PHE A 172 9.93 -8.86 -21.73
CA PHE A 172 10.75 -9.96 -21.23
C PHE A 172 11.19 -10.93 -22.34
N ALA A 173 10.56 -10.89 -23.51
CA ALA A 173 10.82 -11.83 -24.59
C ALA A 173 12.06 -11.45 -25.40
N ASN A 174 12.25 -10.15 -25.66
CA ASN A 174 13.37 -9.65 -26.45
C ASN A 174 14.44 -8.93 -25.63
N ASN A 175 14.28 -8.87 -24.30
CA ASN A 175 15.25 -8.24 -23.40
C ASN A 175 15.58 -9.15 -22.20
N GLU A 176 16.63 -9.95 -22.35
CA GLU A 176 17.13 -10.85 -21.32
C GLU A 176 17.52 -10.11 -20.02
N HIS A 177 17.99 -8.86 -20.12
CA HIS A 177 18.33 -8.06 -18.94
C HIS A 177 17.10 -7.78 -18.09
N ASN A 178 15.97 -7.40 -18.71
CA ASN A 178 14.72 -7.17 -17.98
C ASN A 178 14.26 -8.43 -17.24
N PHE A 179 14.36 -9.59 -17.91
CA PHE A 179 14.00 -10.87 -17.31
C PHE A 179 14.86 -11.18 -16.09
N LEU A 180 16.18 -11.03 -16.21
CA LEU A 180 17.12 -11.26 -15.11
C LEU A 180 16.89 -10.29 -13.95
N ILE A 181 16.70 -9.00 -14.23
CA ILE A 181 16.41 -7.97 -13.21
C ILE A 181 15.17 -8.36 -12.42
N ALA A 182 14.07 -8.70 -13.10
CA ALA A 182 12.82 -9.07 -12.45
C ALA A 182 12.96 -10.36 -11.63
N ALA A 183 13.57 -11.40 -12.19
CA ALA A 183 13.74 -12.69 -11.52
C ALA A 183 14.56 -12.56 -10.23
N VAL A 184 15.73 -11.90 -10.28
CA VAL A 184 16.60 -11.74 -9.12
C VAL A 184 15.94 -10.86 -8.05
N SER A 185 15.33 -9.75 -8.46
CA SER A 185 14.73 -8.80 -7.52
C SER A 185 13.52 -9.39 -6.80
N ILE A 186 12.65 -10.13 -7.50
CA ILE A 186 11.50 -10.81 -6.92
C ILE A 186 11.96 -11.95 -6.00
N ALA A 187 12.88 -12.80 -6.46
CA ALA A 187 13.37 -13.92 -5.68
C ALA A 187 14.06 -13.47 -4.38
N ALA A 188 14.91 -12.44 -4.46
CA ALA A 188 15.56 -11.88 -3.29
C ALA A 188 14.55 -11.19 -2.35
N GLY A 189 13.62 -10.41 -2.90
CA GLY A 189 12.59 -9.74 -2.11
C GLY A 189 11.72 -10.71 -1.32
N VAL A 190 11.21 -11.75 -1.98
CA VAL A 190 10.37 -12.77 -1.33
C VAL A 190 11.20 -13.65 -0.40
N GLY A 191 12.38 -14.09 -0.84
CA GLY A 191 13.21 -15.04 -0.09
C GLY A 191 13.89 -14.47 1.15
N LEU A 192 14.22 -13.17 1.16
CA LEU A 192 14.88 -12.53 2.29
C LEU A 192 13.91 -11.87 3.27
N ASN A 193 12.63 -11.73 2.91
CA ASN A 193 11.62 -11.11 3.76
C ASN A 193 11.44 -11.87 5.08
N GLY A 194 11.70 -11.21 6.21
CA GLY A 194 11.62 -11.84 7.53
C GLY A 194 12.66 -12.94 7.78
N SER A 195 13.71 -13.01 6.97
CA SER A 195 14.79 -13.99 7.14
C SER A 195 15.67 -13.65 8.35
N ASN A 196 16.08 -14.68 9.09
CA ASN A 196 17.01 -14.56 10.22
C ASN A 196 18.49 -14.47 9.80
N LEU A 197 18.75 -14.44 8.48
CA LEU A 197 20.10 -14.47 7.91
C LEU A 197 20.94 -13.25 8.32
N PHE A 198 20.28 -12.13 8.61
CA PHE A 198 20.92 -10.84 8.91
C PHE A 198 20.89 -10.47 10.40
N ASN A 199 20.54 -11.40 11.29
CA ASN A 199 20.43 -11.13 12.74
C ASN A 199 21.77 -10.77 13.40
N SER A 200 22.89 -11.13 12.77
CA SER A 200 24.24 -10.77 13.25
C SER A 200 24.71 -9.40 12.76
N LEU A 201 23.95 -8.71 11.90
CA LEU A 201 24.28 -7.37 11.42
C LEU A 201 23.81 -6.29 12.41
N PRO A 202 24.40 -5.08 12.36
CA PRO A 202 23.88 -3.95 13.14
C PRO A 202 22.40 -3.68 12.82
N ASN A 203 21.62 -3.28 13.83
CA ASN A 203 20.16 -3.07 13.75
C ASN A 203 19.71 -2.30 12.50
N ALA A 204 20.46 -1.27 12.10
CA ALA A 204 20.16 -0.51 10.90
C ALA A 204 20.17 -1.41 9.66
N PHE A 205 21.25 -2.13 9.38
CA PHE A 205 21.34 -3.03 8.23
C PHE A 205 20.34 -4.18 8.29
N GLN A 206 20.11 -4.73 9.49
CA GLN A 206 19.09 -5.76 9.67
C GLN A 206 17.72 -5.27 9.21
N MET A 207 17.34 -4.03 9.57
CA MET A 207 16.06 -3.43 9.18
C MET A 207 15.89 -3.31 7.65
N PHE A 208 16.96 -3.01 6.91
CA PHE A 208 16.93 -2.91 5.45
C PHE A 208 16.87 -4.28 4.78
N PHE A 209 17.73 -5.22 5.17
CA PHE A 209 17.85 -6.51 4.50
C PHE A 209 16.77 -7.52 4.89
N SER A 210 16.13 -7.36 6.05
CA SER A 210 14.96 -8.17 6.45
C SER A 210 13.66 -7.70 5.79
N ASN A 211 13.65 -6.50 5.19
CA ASN A 211 12.48 -5.96 4.51
C ASN A 211 12.52 -6.32 3.00
N GLY A 212 11.68 -7.27 2.61
CA GLY A 212 11.65 -7.77 1.23
C GLY A 212 11.35 -6.70 0.17
N ILE A 213 10.52 -5.71 0.50
CA ILE A 213 10.16 -4.62 -0.43
C ILE A 213 11.39 -3.76 -0.72
N VAL A 214 12.13 -3.41 0.33
CA VAL A 214 13.34 -2.58 0.22
C VAL A 214 14.41 -3.30 -0.59
N VAL A 215 14.65 -4.58 -0.30
CA VAL A 215 15.63 -5.40 -1.03
C VAL A 215 15.24 -5.56 -2.49
N ALA A 216 13.99 -5.92 -2.80
CA ALA A 216 13.52 -6.07 -4.17
C ALA A 216 13.68 -4.76 -4.96
N SER A 217 13.31 -3.64 -4.35
CA SER A 217 13.33 -2.34 -5.02
C SER A 217 14.76 -1.85 -5.27
N LEU A 218 15.65 -2.00 -4.28
CA LEU A 218 17.07 -1.65 -4.44
C LEU A 218 17.73 -2.49 -5.53
N LEU A 219 17.51 -3.81 -5.53
CA LEU A 219 18.05 -4.70 -6.55
C LEU A 219 17.49 -4.35 -7.93
N ALA A 220 16.19 -4.11 -8.05
CA ALA A 220 15.58 -3.74 -9.32
C ALA A 220 16.18 -2.45 -9.88
N ILE A 221 16.33 -1.42 -9.04
CA ILE A 221 16.91 -0.12 -9.44
C ILE A 221 18.37 -0.27 -9.83
N VAL A 222 19.18 -0.92 -9.00
CA VAL A 222 20.64 -1.05 -9.22
C VAL A 222 20.91 -1.92 -10.44
N LEU A 223 20.26 -3.08 -10.55
CA LEU A 223 20.45 -3.97 -11.70
C LEU A 223 19.96 -3.34 -12.99
N ASN A 224 18.82 -2.63 -12.96
CA ASN A 224 18.35 -1.87 -14.12
C ASN A 224 19.34 -0.77 -14.51
N ALA A 225 19.87 -0.04 -13.53
CA ALA A 225 20.86 1.02 -13.78
C ALA A 225 22.17 0.48 -14.36
N ILE A 226 22.59 -0.75 -14.03
CA ILE A 226 23.82 -1.38 -14.54
C ILE A 226 23.60 -2.02 -15.90
N LEU A 227 22.57 -2.87 -16.03
CA LEU A 227 22.35 -3.73 -17.19
C LEU A 227 21.66 -3.00 -18.35
N ASN A 228 20.80 -2.02 -18.04
CA ASN A 228 20.13 -1.21 -19.05
C ASN A 228 20.78 0.17 -19.28
N HIS A 229 21.90 0.50 -18.62
CA HIS A 229 22.61 1.79 -18.75
C HIS A 229 23.00 2.13 -20.20
N LYS A 230 23.34 1.11 -21.00
CA LYS A 230 23.86 1.28 -22.35
C LYS A 230 22.78 1.42 -23.43
N LYS A 231 21.48 1.41 -23.06
CA LYS A 231 20.40 1.73 -24.00
C LYS A 231 20.18 3.25 -24.07
N LYS A 232 21.22 3.98 -24.47
CA LYS A 232 21.06 5.34 -25.02
C LYS A 232 20.96 5.21 -26.55
N GLU A 233 19.85 5.74 -27.07
CA GLU A 233 19.54 6.04 -28.49
C GLU A 233 19.14 4.89 -29.43
N LYS A 234 17.87 4.90 -29.84
CA LYS A 234 17.42 5.49 -31.11
C LYS A 234 16.01 6.03 -30.98
#